data_AF-A0A2V6T8W2-F1
#
_entry.id   AF-A0A2V6T8W2-F1
#
_cell.length_a   1.000
_cell.length_b   1.000
_cell.length_c   1.000
_cell.angle_alpha   90.00
_cell.angle_beta   90.00
_cell.angle_gamma   90.00
#
_symmetry.space_group_name_H-M   'P 1'
#
loop_
_entity.id
_entity.type
_entity.pdbx_description
1 polymer ?
#
loop_
_entity_poly.entity_id
_entity_poly.type
_entity_poly.pdbx_seq_one_letter_code
_entity_poly.pdbx_strand_id
1 'polypeptide(L)'
;MLPLTGYADRYSVAPGATIAFKVSSTFTDPYEARLVRVISADPNPAGPGIKELPVPAAFAGRYRSRVQRVPLGSYARVADAPALRGLRSFTLVATIWPTLPGAGRQGVLSKHEPDREAGFALFLDERGVGASVGDGTGQRAEVSTGKRLHEREWYRVWAAYDGATRRLSVGQHPLTPAFGIDDAGEATIVVQTARLDTGAPLLIAALGGGPPTAHFNGKIEAPLLLGDALDGAQVNSLASSGPPARTVAAWDFARETSSQRIVDVGPNGLHGELVNIPARGMKGARWTGEEMCWRHAPEHYAAIHFHDDDLYDCGWETDFTFQVPADLRSGVYAARLSCGGVEDMIPFFVRPPRGRPQST
;
A
#
# COMPACT_ATOMS: atom_id res chain seq x y z
N MET A 1 12.61 -14.47 12.12
CA MET A 1 11.43 -13.81 12.70
C MET A 1 11.51 -13.96 14.21
N LEU A 2 11.33 -12.88 14.98
CA LEU A 2 11.30 -12.95 16.44
C LEU A 2 10.08 -13.78 16.88
N PRO A 3 10.22 -14.74 17.80
CA PRO A 3 9.12 -15.65 18.18
C PRO A 3 8.06 -14.99 19.09
N LEU A 4 8.38 -13.84 19.67
CA LEU A 4 7.49 -13.01 20.47
C LEU A 4 7.89 -11.55 20.23
N THR A 5 6.95 -10.72 19.79
CA THR A 5 7.18 -9.28 19.68
C THR A 5 5.89 -8.47 19.71
N GLY A 6 5.98 -7.17 19.92
CA GLY A 6 4.82 -6.29 19.86
C GLY A 6 5.17 -4.82 19.78
N TYR A 7 4.12 -4.01 19.68
CA TYR A 7 4.23 -2.56 19.67
C TYR A 7 3.04 -1.91 20.40
N ALA A 8 3.22 -0.65 20.78
CA ALA A 8 2.16 0.18 21.33
C ALA A 8 1.59 1.11 20.25
N ASP A 9 0.32 1.48 20.37
CA ASP A 9 -0.36 2.38 19.42
C ASP A 9 0.16 3.84 19.45
N ARG A 10 0.98 4.19 20.44
CA ARG A 10 1.60 5.51 20.61
C ARG A 10 2.85 5.42 21.46
N TYR A 11 3.76 6.38 21.26
CA TYR A 11 4.98 6.46 22.07
C TYR A 11 4.75 7.03 23.46
N SER A 12 3.81 7.97 23.62
CA SER A 12 3.59 8.64 24.91
C SER A 12 2.12 8.79 25.27
N VAL A 13 1.84 8.73 26.56
CA VAL A 13 0.49 8.73 27.14
C VAL A 13 0.45 9.62 28.38
N ALA A 14 -0.68 10.30 28.62
CA ALA A 14 -0.88 11.15 29.79
C ALA A 14 -1.63 10.36 30.89
N PRO A 15 -1.57 10.78 32.16
CA PRO A 15 -2.38 10.19 33.21
C PRO A 15 -3.88 10.24 32.86
N GLY A 16 -4.59 9.17 33.16
CA GLY A 16 -6.01 8.96 32.82
C GLY A 16 -6.28 8.51 31.37
N ALA A 17 -5.31 8.66 30.46
CA ALA A 17 -5.46 8.19 29.09
C ALA A 17 -5.10 6.70 28.95
N THR A 18 -5.52 6.12 27.83
CA THR A 18 -5.29 4.70 27.51
C THR A 18 -4.25 4.55 26.40
N ILE A 19 -3.40 3.53 26.54
CA ILE A 19 -2.46 3.06 25.52
C ILE A 19 -2.77 1.58 25.22
N ALA A 20 -2.67 1.19 23.95
CA ALA A 20 -3.00 -0.17 23.49
C ALA A 20 -1.74 -0.90 23.02
N PHE A 21 -1.64 -2.18 23.35
CA PHE A 21 -0.52 -3.05 23.00
C PHE A 21 -0.99 -4.18 22.08
N LYS A 22 -0.19 -4.45 21.05
CA LYS A 22 -0.46 -5.46 20.02
C LYS A 22 0.72 -6.41 19.99
N VAL A 23 0.47 -7.71 20.09
CA VAL A 23 1.52 -8.73 20.22
C VAL A 23 1.33 -9.81 19.17
N SER A 24 2.44 -10.23 18.56
CA SER A 24 2.51 -11.39 17.68
C SER A 24 3.46 -12.41 18.30
N SER A 25 3.01 -13.65 18.38
CA SER A 25 3.79 -14.74 18.95
C SER A 25 3.60 -16.04 18.17
N THR A 26 4.71 -16.73 17.91
CA THR A 26 4.74 -18.06 17.27
C THR A 26 4.64 -19.21 18.28
N PHE A 27 4.60 -18.91 19.59
CA PHE A 27 4.45 -19.93 20.62
C PHE A 27 3.02 -20.50 20.67
N THR A 28 2.87 -21.71 21.19
CA THR A 28 1.56 -22.31 21.51
C THR A 28 1.10 -21.95 22.91
N ASP A 29 2.02 -21.82 23.86
CA ASP A 29 1.71 -21.44 25.24
C ASP A 29 1.35 -19.95 25.34
N PRO A 30 0.47 -19.57 26.28
CA PRO A 30 0.17 -18.16 26.55
C PRO A 30 1.41 -17.40 27.01
N TYR A 31 1.67 -16.23 26.41
CA TYR A 31 2.71 -15.31 26.87
C TYR A 31 2.24 -14.52 28.09
N GLU A 32 3.17 -14.08 28.93
CA GLU A 32 2.90 -13.21 30.07
C GLU A 32 3.28 -11.77 29.73
N ALA A 33 2.47 -10.80 30.18
CA ALA A 33 2.78 -9.38 30.11
C ALA A 33 2.77 -8.77 31.51
N ARG A 34 3.77 -7.94 31.81
CA ARG A 34 3.88 -7.16 33.06
C ARG A 34 4.36 -5.74 32.77
N LEU A 35 4.03 -4.79 33.65
CA LEU A 35 4.52 -3.41 33.55
C LEU A 35 5.82 -3.25 34.34
N VAL A 36 6.79 -2.58 33.74
CA VAL A 36 8.04 -2.17 34.41
C VAL A 36 8.31 -0.69 34.19
N ARG A 37 8.91 -0.02 35.17
CA ARG A 37 9.58 1.27 35.00
C ARG A 37 11.04 1.01 34.65
N VAL A 38 11.50 1.55 33.53
CA VAL A 38 12.87 1.37 33.05
C VAL A 38 13.75 2.47 33.66
N ILE A 39 14.77 2.07 34.42
CA ILE A 39 15.73 2.98 35.05
C ILE A 39 17.05 2.99 34.28
N SER A 40 17.51 1.83 33.83
CA SER A 40 18.66 1.70 32.93
C SER A 40 18.46 0.53 31.98
N ALA A 41 18.79 0.73 30.72
CA ALA A 41 18.75 -0.27 29.65
C ALA A 41 20.14 -0.57 29.08
N ASP A 42 21.21 -0.12 29.74
CA ASP A 42 22.60 -0.42 29.34
C ASP A 42 23.05 -1.75 29.96
N PRO A 43 23.27 -2.82 29.17
CA PRO A 43 23.67 -4.12 29.70
C PRO A 43 25.16 -4.18 30.09
N ASN A 44 25.94 -3.10 29.93
CA ASN A 44 27.36 -3.09 30.24
C ASN A 44 27.61 -3.46 31.72
N PRO A 45 28.35 -4.55 32.00
CA PRO A 45 28.64 -4.98 33.37
C PRO A 45 29.54 -4.00 34.14
N ALA A 46 30.29 -3.13 33.46
CA ALA A 46 31.05 -2.04 34.06
C ALA A 46 30.19 -0.78 34.30
N GLY A 47 28.96 -0.75 33.78
CA GLY A 47 27.98 0.30 33.98
C GLY A 47 26.97 -0.05 35.07
N PRO A 48 25.82 0.65 35.13
CA PRO A 48 24.76 0.34 36.06
C PRO A 48 24.09 -1.03 35.79
N GLY A 49 24.24 -1.60 34.60
CA GLY A 49 23.49 -2.77 34.16
C GLY A 49 22.01 -2.46 33.90
N ILE A 50 21.27 -3.47 33.41
CA ILE A 50 19.81 -3.37 33.23
C ILE A 50 19.13 -3.21 34.60
N LYS A 51 18.38 -2.12 34.77
CA LYS A 51 17.63 -1.80 36.00
C LYS A 51 16.18 -1.50 35.68
N GLU A 52 15.30 -2.33 36.20
CA GLU A 52 13.85 -2.24 36.02
C GLU A 52 13.16 -2.35 37.38
N LEU A 53 12.09 -1.58 37.57
CA LEU A 53 11.23 -1.68 38.75
C LEU A 53 9.88 -2.24 38.31
N PRO A 54 9.42 -3.38 38.87
CA PRO A 54 8.08 -3.88 38.63
C PRO A 54 7.04 -2.85 39.08
N VAL A 55 6.00 -2.66 38.27
CA VAL A 55 4.89 -1.76 38.58
C VAL A 55 3.59 -2.56 38.48
N PRO A 56 2.76 -2.60 39.54
CA PRO A 56 1.44 -3.22 39.44
C PRO A 56 0.62 -2.56 38.33
N ALA A 57 0.03 -3.36 37.46
CA ALA A 57 -0.83 -2.89 36.39
C ALA A 57 -2.00 -3.86 36.21
N ALA A 58 -3.19 -3.31 35.95
CA ALA A 58 -4.41 -4.11 35.79
C ALA A 58 -4.35 -5.08 34.58
N PHE A 59 -3.53 -4.78 33.57
CA PHE A 59 -3.32 -5.66 32.43
C PHE A 59 -2.30 -6.79 32.70
N ALA A 60 -1.61 -6.80 33.85
CA ALA A 60 -0.61 -7.82 34.10
C ALA A 60 -1.26 -9.22 34.14
N GLY A 61 -0.74 -10.15 33.35
CA GLY A 61 -1.37 -11.47 33.20
C GLY A 61 -0.90 -12.23 31.98
N ARG A 62 -1.61 -13.33 31.68
CA ARG A 62 -1.31 -14.23 30.56
C ARG A 62 -2.27 -14.02 29.40
N TYR A 63 -1.74 -14.05 28.20
CA TYR A 63 -2.46 -13.76 26.95
C TYR A 63 -2.21 -14.87 25.95
N ARG A 64 -3.23 -15.17 25.12
CA ARG A 64 -3.12 -16.19 24.09
C ARG A 64 -2.07 -15.77 23.04
N SER A 65 -1.12 -16.65 22.78
CA SER A 65 -0.19 -16.47 21.65
C SER A 65 -0.91 -16.67 20.32
N ARG A 66 -0.70 -15.72 19.40
CA ARG A 66 -1.20 -15.77 18.03
C ARG A 66 -0.20 -15.10 17.09
N VAL A 67 -0.05 -15.65 15.89
CA VAL A 67 0.72 -14.99 14.83
C VAL A 67 -0.17 -13.96 14.16
N GLN A 68 0.23 -12.70 14.25
CA GLN A 68 -0.37 -11.61 13.47
C GLN A 68 0.58 -11.29 12.31
N ARG A 69 0.07 -11.37 11.07
CA ARG A 69 0.85 -11.11 9.86
C ARG A 69 1.04 -9.61 9.68
N VAL A 70 2.19 -9.20 9.13
CA VAL A 70 2.45 -7.80 8.77
C VAL A 70 2.14 -7.63 7.27
N PRO A 71 1.13 -6.83 6.90
CA PRO A 71 0.86 -6.52 5.50
C PRO A 71 1.87 -5.46 5.01
N LEU A 72 2.97 -5.92 4.43
CA LEU A 72 3.95 -5.05 3.79
C LEU A 72 3.46 -4.57 2.42
N GLY A 73 4.03 -3.46 1.97
CA GLY A 73 3.85 -2.90 0.64
C GLY A 73 2.88 -1.74 0.65
N SER A 74 3.24 -0.67 -0.05
CA SER A 74 2.39 0.49 -0.25
C SER A 74 1.56 0.36 -1.51
N TYR A 75 0.32 0.85 -1.43
CA TYR A 75 -0.63 0.85 -2.53
C TYR A 75 -1.71 1.89 -2.28
N ALA A 76 -2.51 2.21 -3.29
CA ALA A 76 -3.74 2.96 -3.10
C ALA A 76 -4.96 2.05 -3.16
N ARG A 77 -5.92 2.27 -2.28
CA ARG A 77 -7.19 1.55 -2.21
C ARG A 77 -8.35 2.48 -2.52
N VAL A 78 -9.15 2.12 -3.51
CA VAL A 78 -10.41 2.76 -3.85
C VAL A 78 -11.52 1.79 -3.48
N ALA A 79 -12.44 2.23 -2.61
CA ALA A 79 -13.56 1.41 -2.19
C ALA A 79 -14.42 0.99 -3.39
N ASP A 80 -15.06 -0.17 -3.28
CA ASP A 80 -16.02 -0.56 -4.28
C ASP A 80 -17.20 0.41 -4.35
N ALA A 81 -17.68 0.68 -5.56
CA ALA A 81 -18.75 1.64 -5.82
C ALA A 81 -19.56 1.25 -7.06
N PRO A 82 -20.84 1.68 -7.17
CA PRO A 82 -21.68 1.35 -8.33
C PRO A 82 -21.07 1.70 -9.69
N ALA A 83 -20.31 2.81 -9.78
CA ALA A 83 -19.65 3.23 -11.02
C ALA A 83 -18.53 2.28 -11.49
N LEU A 84 -18.01 1.44 -10.59
CA LEU A 84 -17.04 0.39 -10.91
C LEU A 84 -17.72 -0.94 -11.29
N ARG A 85 -19.05 -0.98 -11.34
CA ARG A 85 -19.87 -2.16 -11.66
C ARG A 85 -20.60 -2.00 -12.98
N GLY A 86 -21.00 -3.12 -13.57
CA GLY A 86 -21.74 -3.16 -14.82
C GLY A 86 -20.92 -2.71 -16.04
N LEU A 87 -19.59 -2.62 -15.90
CA LEU A 87 -18.71 -2.36 -17.04
C LEU A 87 -18.84 -3.52 -18.03
N ARG A 88 -19.07 -3.18 -19.30
CA ARG A 88 -19.07 -4.15 -20.41
C ARG A 88 -17.73 -4.15 -21.15
N SER A 89 -17.12 -2.97 -21.21
CA SER A 89 -15.78 -2.72 -21.75
C SER A 89 -15.04 -1.81 -20.80
N PHE A 90 -13.71 -1.86 -20.81
CA PHE A 90 -12.88 -0.95 -20.03
C PHE A 90 -11.57 -0.63 -20.74
N THR A 91 -10.95 0.47 -20.33
CA THR A 91 -9.53 0.77 -20.57
C THR A 91 -8.90 1.24 -19.28
N LEU A 92 -7.81 0.58 -18.87
CA LEU A 92 -6.90 1.02 -17.83
C LEU A 92 -5.71 1.71 -18.46
N VAL A 93 -5.30 2.86 -17.93
CA VAL A 93 -4.08 3.57 -18.35
C VAL A 93 -3.33 4.03 -17.13
N ALA A 94 -2.00 3.97 -17.17
CA ALA A 94 -1.13 4.64 -16.21
C ALA A 94 0.17 5.07 -16.88
N THR A 95 0.81 6.10 -16.33
CA THR A 95 2.21 6.41 -16.62
C THR A 95 3.05 5.85 -15.48
N ILE A 96 4.03 5.01 -15.80
CA ILE A 96 4.83 4.28 -14.80
C ILE A 96 6.33 4.51 -14.98
N TRP A 97 7.06 4.37 -13.89
CA TRP A 97 8.52 4.38 -13.83
C TRP A 97 8.97 3.22 -12.94
N PRO A 98 9.16 2.01 -13.49
CA PRO A 98 9.43 0.81 -12.69
C PRO A 98 10.88 0.81 -12.18
N THR A 99 11.10 0.45 -10.91
CA THR A 99 12.44 0.29 -10.34
C THR A 99 12.91 -1.15 -10.34
N LEU A 100 12.01 -2.12 -10.34
CA LEU A 100 12.33 -3.55 -10.36
C LEU A 100 11.60 -4.31 -11.48
N PRO A 101 11.70 -3.89 -12.76
CA PRO A 101 11.07 -4.64 -13.84
C PRO A 101 11.63 -6.07 -13.89
N GLY A 102 10.74 -7.06 -13.99
CA GLY A 102 11.13 -8.48 -14.02
C GLY A 102 11.33 -9.15 -12.66
N ALA A 103 11.15 -8.45 -11.52
CA ALA A 103 11.13 -9.07 -10.19
C ALA A 103 9.81 -9.81 -9.89
N GLY A 104 9.34 -10.61 -10.84
CA GLY A 104 8.03 -11.26 -10.79
C GLY A 104 6.87 -10.32 -11.11
N ARG A 105 5.66 -10.74 -10.73
CA ARG A 105 4.41 -10.06 -11.06
C ARG A 105 4.20 -8.84 -10.15
N GLN A 106 3.84 -7.70 -10.73
CA GLN A 106 3.63 -6.43 -10.02
C GLN A 106 2.39 -5.70 -10.54
N GLY A 107 1.40 -5.42 -9.69
CA GLY A 107 0.14 -4.81 -10.08
C GLY A 107 0.24 -3.30 -10.26
N VAL A 108 -0.16 -2.79 -11.42
CA VAL A 108 -0.26 -1.34 -11.67
C VAL A 108 -1.65 -0.83 -11.29
N LEU A 109 -2.69 -1.47 -11.83
CA LEU A 109 -4.10 -1.18 -11.59
C LEU A 109 -4.85 -2.51 -11.54
N SER A 110 -5.64 -2.76 -10.51
CA SER A 110 -6.46 -3.98 -10.46
C SER A 110 -7.80 -3.75 -9.77
N LYS A 111 -8.81 -4.47 -10.22
CA LYS A 111 -10.07 -4.67 -9.50
C LYS A 111 -10.39 -6.14 -9.64
N HIS A 112 -9.87 -6.94 -8.72
CA HIS A 112 -9.79 -8.38 -8.88
C HIS A 112 -10.06 -9.11 -7.57
N GLU A 113 -10.88 -10.15 -7.62
CA GLU A 113 -11.11 -11.08 -6.52
C GLU A 113 -10.40 -12.41 -6.82
N PRO A 114 -9.30 -12.71 -6.09
CA PRO A 114 -8.46 -13.88 -6.36
C PRO A 114 -9.22 -15.20 -6.24
N ASP A 115 -10.05 -15.39 -5.22
CA ASP A 115 -10.70 -16.67 -4.92
C ASP A 115 -11.60 -17.18 -6.05
N ARG A 116 -12.21 -16.25 -6.80
CA ARG A 116 -13.09 -16.57 -7.93
C ARG A 116 -12.42 -16.36 -9.28
N GLU A 117 -11.21 -15.80 -9.28
CA GLU A 117 -10.60 -15.18 -10.45
C GLU A 117 -11.65 -14.33 -11.20
N ALA A 118 -12.22 -13.32 -10.53
CA ALA A 118 -13.15 -12.37 -11.12
C ALA A 118 -12.52 -10.97 -11.22
N GLY A 119 -12.92 -10.18 -12.20
CA GLY A 119 -12.44 -8.82 -12.41
C GLY A 119 -11.30 -8.73 -13.42
N PHE A 120 -10.47 -7.72 -13.27
CA PHE A 120 -9.44 -7.36 -14.25
C PHE A 120 -8.20 -6.74 -13.61
N ALA A 121 -7.07 -6.80 -14.32
CA ALA A 121 -5.82 -6.18 -13.88
C ALA A 121 -4.92 -5.77 -15.05
N LEU A 122 -4.15 -4.70 -14.82
CA LEU A 122 -2.97 -4.27 -15.56
C LEU A 122 -1.76 -4.44 -14.62
N PHE A 123 -0.73 -5.13 -15.09
CA PHE A 123 0.42 -5.52 -14.28
C PHE A 123 1.71 -5.55 -15.11
N LEU A 124 2.83 -5.71 -14.43
CA LEU A 124 4.12 -6.08 -15.01
C LEU A 124 4.45 -7.54 -14.69
N ASP A 125 5.11 -8.22 -15.59
CA ASP A 125 5.77 -9.50 -15.37
C ASP A 125 7.13 -9.55 -16.09
N GLU A 126 7.78 -10.72 -16.09
CA GLU A 126 9.07 -10.92 -16.78
C GLU A 126 9.01 -10.74 -18.31
N ARG A 127 7.80 -10.76 -18.88
CA ARG A 127 7.52 -10.61 -20.31
C ARG A 127 7.12 -9.17 -20.69
N GLY A 128 7.04 -8.25 -19.73
CA GLY A 128 6.67 -6.85 -19.96
C GLY A 128 5.39 -6.44 -19.25
N VAL A 129 4.63 -5.53 -19.87
CA VAL A 129 3.29 -5.17 -19.40
C VAL A 129 2.31 -6.29 -19.78
N GLY A 130 1.50 -6.71 -18.81
CA GLY A 130 0.47 -7.72 -18.95
C GLY A 130 -0.91 -7.22 -18.51
N ALA A 131 -1.93 -7.85 -19.09
CA ALA A 131 -3.32 -7.65 -18.73
C ALA A 131 -4.00 -8.99 -18.46
N SER A 132 -4.95 -9.01 -17.55
CA SER A 132 -5.77 -10.19 -17.30
C SER A 132 -7.22 -9.84 -17.05
N VAL A 133 -8.13 -10.72 -17.48
CA VAL A 133 -9.53 -10.75 -17.07
C VAL A 133 -9.88 -12.13 -16.55
N GLY A 134 -10.61 -12.16 -15.45
CA GLY A 134 -11.08 -13.39 -14.82
C GLY A 134 -12.50 -13.76 -15.27
N ASP A 135 -12.86 -15.04 -15.19
CA ASP A 135 -14.20 -15.53 -15.57
C ASP A 135 -15.17 -15.74 -14.40
N GLY A 136 -14.70 -15.62 -13.15
CA GLY A 136 -15.50 -15.81 -11.94
C GLY A 136 -15.74 -17.27 -11.53
N THR A 137 -15.11 -18.22 -12.23
CA THR A 137 -15.13 -19.67 -11.98
C THR A 137 -13.77 -20.23 -11.54
N GLY A 138 -12.78 -19.36 -11.34
CA GLY A 138 -11.40 -19.72 -10.98
C GLY A 138 -10.44 -19.77 -12.18
N GLN A 139 -10.84 -19.35 -13.38
CA GLN A 139 -9.94 -19.21 -14.53
C GLN A 139 -9.73 -17.74 -14.90
N ARG A 140 -8.56 -17.45 -15.46
CA ARG A 140 -8.23 -16.14 -16.04
C ARG A 140 -7.62 -16.28 -17.42
N ALA A 141 -7.93 -15.33 -18.29
CA ALA A 141 -7.22 -15.09 -19.52
C ALA A 141 -6.19 -13.99 -19.29
N GLU A 142 -4.97 -14.16 -19.80
CA GLU A 142 -3.91 -13.17 -19.69
C GLU A 142 -3.14 -13.01 -21.01
N VAL A 143 -2.62 -11.81 -21.23
CA VAL A 143 -1.77 -11.47 -22.37
C VAL A 143 -0.69 -10.49 -21.90
N SER A 144 0.54 -10.65 -22.40
CA SER A 144 1.65 -9.73 -22.15
C SER A 144 2.24 -9.25 -23.47
N THR A 145 2.85 -8.06 -23.49
CA THR A 145 3.45 -7.43 -24.68
C THR A 145 4.63 -8.24 -25.25
N GLY A 146 5.31 -9.04 -24.44
CA GLY A 146 6.53 -9.74 -24.82
C GLY A 146 7.74 -8.82 -24.94
N LYS A 147 7.65 -7.57 -24.43
CA LYS A 147 8.68 -6.54 -24.49
C LYS A 147 9.12 -6.17 -23.08
N ARG A 148 10.40 -6.36 -22.76
CA ARG A 148 10.93 -6.01 -21.44
C ARG A 148 10.89 -4.49 -21.24
N LEU A 149 10.52 -4.07 -20.04
CA LEU A 149 10.64 -2.68 -19.61
C LEU A 149 12.06 -2.43 -19.10
N HIS A 150 12.57 -1.23 -19.33
CA HIS A 150 13.81 -0.78 -18.72
C HIS A 150 13.57 -0.24 -17.31
N GLU A 151 14.49 -0.56 -16.40
CA GLU A 151 14.51 0.01 -15.07
C GLU A 151 14.67 1.54 -15.20
N ARG A 152 13.85 2.28 -14.43
CA ARG A 152 13.94 3.74 -14.28
C ARG A 152 13.73 4.54 -15.56
N GLU A 153 12.90 4.01 -16.46
CA GLU A 153 12.41 4.73 -17.63
C GLU A 153 10.90 4.96 -17.55
N TRP A 154 10.42 6.05 -18.14
CA TRP A 154 8.99 6.37 -18.13
C TRP A 154 8.26 5.68 -19.28
N TYR A 155 7.17 4.99 -18.96
CA TYR A 155 6.30 4.36 -19.93
C TYR A 155 4.85 4.80 -19.74
N ARG A 156 4.11 4.92 -20.84
CA ARG A 156 2.65 4.85 -20.84
C ARG A 156 2.25 3.39 -21.05
N VAL A 157 1.45 2.87 -20.14
CA VAL A 157 1.02 1.46 -20.15
C VAL A 157 -0.51 1.40 -20.07
N TRP A 158 -1.08 0.40 -20.73
CA TRP A 158 -2.53 0.28 -20.79
C TRP A 158 -3.02 -1.15 -21.00
N ALA A 159 -4.26 -1.39 -20.59
CA ALA A 159 -5.02 -2.61 -20.89
C ALA A 159 -6.43 -2.23 -21.29
N ALA A 160 -6.96 -2.81 -22.35
CA ALA A 160 -8.33 -2.61 -22.79
C ALA A 160 -9.05 -3.93 -23.00
N TYR A 161 -10.31 -4.01 -22.57
CA TYR A 161 -11.19 -5.12 -22.88
C TYR A 161 -12.44 -4.60 -23.56
N ASP A 162 -12.74 -5.13 -24.74
CA ASP A 162 -13.98 -4.86 -25.45
C ASP A 162 -14.96 -6.03 -25.27
N GLY A 163 -16.07 -5.81 -24.56
CA GLY A 163 -17.08 -6.84 -24.35
C GLY A 163 -17.88 -7.22 -25.59
N ALA A 164 -17.91 -6.38 -26.63
CA ALA A 164 -18.60 -6.70 -27.88
C ALA A 164 -17.79 -7.68 -28.73
N THR A 165 -16.49 -7.43 -28.89
CA THR A 165 -15.58 -8.30 -29.67
C THR A 165 -14.87 -9.37 -28.82
N ARG A 166 -14.99 -9.26 -27.49
CA ARG A 166 -14.29 -10.05 -26.46
C ARG A 166 -12.76 -10.01 -26.59
N ARG A 167 -12.22 -8.91 -27.10
CA ARG A 167 -10.77 -8.73 -27.22
C ARG A 167 -10.20 -8.14 -25.95
N LEU A 168 -9.16 -8.78 -25.41
CA LEU A 168 -8.30 -8.21 -24.38
C LEU A 168 -6.99 -7.80 -25.04
N SER A 169 -6.67 -6.50 -24.96
CA SER A 169 -5.48 -5.88 -25.52
C SER A 169 -4.66 -5.24 -24.41
N VAL A 170 -3.34 -5.23 -24.58
CA VAL A 170 -2.38 -4.62 -23.66
C VAL A 170 -1.30 -3.94 -24.46
N GLY A 171 -0.78 -2.82 -23.94
CA GLY A 171 0.32 -2.13 -24.58
C GLY A 171 1.23 -1.38 -23.63
N GLN A 172 2.44 -1.14 -24.10
CA GLN A 172 3.46 -0.33 -23.45
C GLN A 172 4.15 0.56 -24.47
N HIS A 173 4.39 1.82 -24.10
CA HIS A 173 5.06 2.79 -24.96
C HIS A 173 6.03 3.67 -24.13
N PRO A 174 7.34 3.68 -24.41
CA PRO A 174 8.29 4.57 -23.74
C PRO A 174 7.96 6.03 -24.04
N LEU A 175 8.04 6.90 -23.04
CA LEU A 175 7.81 8.34 -23.26
C LEU A 175 9.00 9.03 -23.93
N THR A 176 10.19 8.44 -23.80
CA THR A 176 11.42 8.88 -24.49
C THR A 176 11.99 7.69 -25.26
N PRO A 177 11.51 7.40 -26.49
CA PRO A 177 12.01 6.29 -27.29
C PRO A 177 13.51 6.48 -27.60
N ALA A 178 14.30 5.44 -27.33
CA ALA A 178 15.72 5.41 -27.67
C ALA A 178 15.96 4.60 -28.95
N PHE A 179 16.86 5.08 -29.81
CA PHE A 179 17.18 4.41 -31.07
C PHE A 179 17.71 2.99 -30.83
N GLY A 180 17.12 2.00 -31.52
CA GLY A 180 17.54 0.60 -31.43
C GLY A 180 17.06 -0.15 -30.18
N ILE A 181 16.28 0.49 -29.30
CA ILE A 181 15.63 -0.16 -28.17
C ILE A 181 14.24 -0.64 -28.60
N ASP A 182 13.97 -1.92 -28.35
CA ASP A 182 12.73 -2.61 -28.71
C ASP A 182 11.89 -2.90 -27.44
N ASP A 183 11.44 -1.82 -26.81
CA ASP A 183 10.70 -1.83 -25.53
C ASP A 183 9.27 -1.26 -25.64
N ALA A 184 8.82 -0.97 -26.86
CA ALA A 184 7.43 -0.65 -27.19
C ALA A 184 6.73 -1.88 -27.78
N GLY A 185 5.46 -2.10 -27.43
CA GLY A 185 4.71 -3.21 -28.00
C GLY A 185 3.28 -3.32 -27.53
N GLU A 186 2.50 -4.06 -28.32
CA GLU A 186 1.11 -4.36 -28.06
C GLU A 186 0.84 -5.83 -28.31
N ALA A 187 -0.08 -6.41 -27.54
CA ALA A 187 -0.54 -7.78 -27.71
C ALA A 187 -2.04 -7.86 -27.49
N THR A 188 -2.72 -8.79 -28.18
CA THR A 188 -4.17 -8.97 -28.10
C THR A 188 -4.54 -10.44 -28.15
N ILE A 189 -5.52 -10.83 -27.34
CA ILE A 189 -6.15 -12.15 -27.38
C ILE A 189 -7.68 -12.02 -27.44
N VAL A 190 -8.35 -13.09 -27.88
CA VAL A 190 -9.80 -13.23 -27.76
C VAL A 190 -10.11 -14.04 -26.51
N VAL A 191 -10.98 -13.50 -25.65
CA VAL A 191 -11.39 -14.11 -24.39
C VAL A 191 -12.75 -14.77 -24.55
N GLN A 192 -12.88 -16.03 -24.11
CA GLN A 192 -14.16 -16.74 -24.23
C GLN A 192 -15.21 -16.19 -23.26
N THR A 193 -14.84 -16.04 -22.00
CA THR A 193 -15.69 -15.61 -20.88
C THR A 193 -14.93 -14.62 -20.00
N ALA A 194 -15.61 -13.55 -19.59
CA ALA A 194 -15.08 -12.56 -18.67
C ALA A 194 -16.16 -12.13 -17.68
N ARG A 195 -15.81 -12.06 -16.40
CA ARG A 195 -16.65 -11.55 -15.32
C ARG A 195 -15.96 -10.35 -14.70
N LEU A 196 -16.27 -9.16 -15.23
CA LEU A 196 -15.64 -7.91 -14.77
C LEU A 196 -16.13 -7.47 -13.38
N ASP A 197 -17.38 -7.80 -13.04
CA ASP A 197 -17.99 -7.39 -11.78
C ASP A 197 -17.47 -8.21 -10.58
N THR A 198 -16.83 -7.53 -9.63
CA THR A 198 -16.33 -8.11 -8.37
C THR A 198 -16.45 -7.18 -7.15
N GLY A 199 -16.82 -7.76 -5.99
CA GLY A 199 -16.85 -7.18 -4.64
C GLY A 199 -15.57 -6.43 -4.22
N ALA A 200 -14.45 -6.79 -4.83
CA ALA A 200 -13.14 -6.30 -4.47
C ALA A 200 -13.01 -4.77 -4.63
N PRO A 201 -12.20 -4.10 -3.78
CA PRO A 201 -11.77 -2.73 -4.04
C PRO A 201 -10.97 -2.65 -5.35
N LEU A 202 -10.86 -1.45 -5.90
CA LEU A 202 -9.86 -1.17 -6.93
C LEU A 202 -8.54 -0.78 -6.23
N LEU A 203 -7.45 -1.40 -6.63
CA LEU A 203 -6.11 -1.14 -6.12
C LEU A 203 -5.24 -0.50 -7.20
N ILE A 204 -4.36 0.42 -6.78
CA ILE A 204 -3.28 0.98 -7.58
C ILE A 204 -1.97 0.58 -6.88
N ALA A 205 -0.98 0.11 -7.65
CA ALA A 205 0.29 -0.43 -7.17
C ALA A 205 0.22 -1.79 -6.43
N ALA A 206 -0.86 -2.55 -6.60
CA ALA A 206 -0.98 -3.94 -6.12
C ALA A 206 -2.03 -4.73 -6.91
N LEU A 207 -2.02 -6.06 -6.73
CA LEU A 207 -3.07 -6.96 -7.22
C LEU A 207 -3.98 -7.46 -6.09
N GLY A 208 -5.28 -7.55 -6.39
CA GLY A 208 -6.25 -8.32 -5.60
C GLY A 208 -7.26 -7.49 -4.82
N GLY A 209 -7.78 -8.08 -3.74
CA GLY A 209 -8.86 -7.50 -2.95
C GLY A 209 -9.14 -8.18 -1.61
N GLY A 210 -8.28 -9.13 -1.18
CA GLY A 210 -8.27 -9.68 0.19
C GLY A 210 -7.43 -10.95 0.35
N PRO A 211 -6.12 -10.88 0.71
CA PRO A 211 -5.25 -9.71 0.89
C PRO A 211 -4.62 -9.20 -0.43
N PRO A 212 -4.11 -7.94 -0.48
CA PRO A 212 -3.28 -7.46 -1.59
C PRO A 212 -1.99 -8.26 -1.74
N THR A 213 -1.55 -8.44 -2.98
CA THR A 213 -0.32 -9.15 -3.35
C THR A 213 0.36 -8.47 -4.54
N ALA A 214 1.56 -8.91 -4.91
CA ALA A 214 2.25 -8.44 -6.12
C ALA A 214 2.32 -6.90 -6.17
N HIS A 215 2.91 -6.29 -5.15
CA HIS A 215 3.07 -4.84 -5.07
C HIS A 215 3.99 -4.32 -6.18
N PHE A 216 3.73 -3.10 -6.65
CA PHE A 216 4.55 -2.44 -7.66
C PHE A 216 5.68 -1.67 -7.02
N ASN A 217 6.88 -1.84 -7.58
CA ASN A 217 8.07 -1.10 -7.19
C ASN A 217 8.37 -0.03 -8.25
N GLY A 218 8.21 1.23 -7.87
CA GLY A 218 8.44 2.37 -8.75
C GLY A 218 7.36 3.43 -8.66
N LYS A 219 7.38 4.38 -9.60
CA LYS A 219 6.42 5.49 -9.59
C LYS A 219 5.24 5.23 -10.51
N ILE A 220 4.06 5.68 -10.08
CA ILE A 220 2.86 5.74 -10.92
C ILE A 220 2.35 7.18 -10.95
N GLU A 221 1.96 7.65 -12.13
CA GLU A 221 1.35 8.94 -12.43
C GLU A 221 0.07 8.73 -13.27
N ALA A 222 -0.92 9.60 -13.06
CA ALA A 222 -2.16 9.69 -13.83
C ALA A 222 -2.85 8.34 -14.14
N PRO A 223 -3.14 7.48 -13.12
CA PRO A 223 -3.96 6.31 -13.37
C PRO A 223 -5.37 6.72 -13.82
N LEU A 224 -5.92 5.96 -14.76
CA LEU A 224 -7.17 6.25 -15.45
C LEU A 224 -7.94 4.96 -15.72
N LEU A 225 -9.25 4.99 -15.51
CA LEU A 225 -10.20 3.96 -15.90
C LEU A 225 -11.29 4.57 -16.78
N LEU A 226 -11.45 4.02 -17.98
CA LEU A 226 -12.52 4.36 -18.92
C LEU A 226 -13.52 3.22 -19.01
N GLY A 227 -14.79 3.55 -19.23
CA GLY A 227 -15.89 2.60 -19.49
C GLY A 227 -16.05 2.27 -20.97
N ASP A 228 -14.94 2.28 -21.70
CA ASP A 228 -14.86 2.00 -23.14
C ASP A 228 -13.52 1.34 -23.46
N ALA A 229 -13.44 0.61 -24.57
CA ALA A 229 -12.22 -0.03 -25.04
C ALA A 229 -11.51 0.85 -26.07
N LEU A 230 -10.30 1.31 -25.76
CA LEU A 230 -9.46 2.07 -26.66
C LEU A 230 -8.33 1.21 -27.24
N ASP A 231 -7.91 1.53 -28.46
CA ASP A 231 -6.66 1.04 -29.02
C ASP A 231 -5.45 1.85 -28.54
N GLY A 232 -4.23 1.37 -28.84
CA GLY A 232 -3.01 2.03 -28.41
C GLY A 232 -2.80 3.43 -29.00
N ALA A 233 -3.25 3.69 -30.22
CA ALA A 233 -3.16 5.02 -30.83
C ALA A 233 -4.07 6.03 -30.11
N GLN A 234 -5.29 5.61 -29.76
CA GLN A 234 -6.22 6.39 -28.96
C GLN A 234 -5.65 6.65 -27.56
N VAL A 235 -5.07 5.65 -26.89
CA VAL A 235 -4.43 5.82 -25.58
C VAL A 235 -3.24 6.79 -25.65
N ASN A 236 -2.40 6.69 -26.68
CA ASN A 236 -1.24 7.57 -26.83
C ASN A 236 -1.63 9.01 -27.18
N SER A 237 -2.80 9.22 -27.80
CA SER A 237 -3.34 10.56 -28.09
C SER A 237 -4.16 11.17 -26.95
N LEU A 238 -4.37 10.46 -25.83
CA LEU A 238 -5.07 11.02 -24.66
C LEU A 238 -4.37 12.28 -24.18
N ALA A 239 -5.12 13.39 -24.20
CA ALA A 239 -4.65 14.68 -23.72
C ALA A 239 -4.35 14.62 -22.23
N SER A 240 -3.28 15.29 -21.81
CA SER A 240 -2.94 15.45 -20.39
C SER A 240 -3.89 16.42 -19.67
N SER A 241 -4.73 17.15 -20.42
CA SER A 241 -5.64 18.17 -19.90
C SER A 241 -7.05 17.61 -19.68
N GLY A 242 -7.38 17.37 -18.41
CA GLY A 242 -8.72 16.97 -17.99
C GLY A 242 -9.09 15.51 -18.32
N PRO A 243 -10.18 14.97 -17.71
CA PRO A 243 -10.60 13.60 -17.97
C PRO A 243 -11.19 13.46 -19.37
N PRO A 244 -10.81 12.44 -20.15
CA PRO A 244 -11.39 12.19 -21.47
C PRO A 244 -12.86 11.77 -21.37
N ALA A 245 -13.55 11.71 -22.52
CA ALA A 245 -14.90 11.16 -22.59
C ALA A 245 -14.94 9.73 -22.05
N ARG A 246 -16.10 9.31 -21.51
CA ARG A 246 -16.32 7.97 -20.94
C ARG A 246 -15.41 7.62 -19.74
N THR A 247 -14.79 8.63 -19.11
CA THR A 247 -14.05 8.44 -17.86
C THR A 247 -14.96 7.88 -16.77
N VAL A 248 -14.52 6.79 -16.16
CA VAL A 248 -15.09 6.26 -14.91
C VAL A 248 -14.34 6.86 -13.73
N ALA A 249 -13.01 6.87 -13.77
CA ALA A 249 -12.15 7.48 -12.75
C ALA A 249 -10.84 7.99 -13.37
N ALA A 250 -10.35 9.14 -12.93
CA ALA A 250 -9.05 9.69 -13.30
C ALA A 250 -8.39 10.26 -12.04
N TRP A 251 -7.29 9.65 -11.56
CA TRP A 251 -6.67 10.07 -10.31
C TRP A 251 -5.54 11.09 -10.54
N ASP A 252 -5.69 12.26 -9.94
CA ASP A 252 -4.68 13.31 -9.93
C ASP A 252 -3.92 13.29 -8.60
N PHE A 253 -2.74 12.67 -8.62
CA PHE A 253 -1.91 12.52 -7.43
C PHE A 253 -1.21 13.81 -6.98
N ALA A 254 -1.24 14.88 -7.78
CA ALA A 254 -0.73 16.19 -7.39
C ALA A 254 -1.70 16.93 -6.44
N ARG A 255 -2.95 16.47 -6.35
CA ARG A 255 -3.93 17.02 -5.41
C ARG A 255 -3.77 16.45 -4.03
N GLU A 256 -3.94 17.32 -3.05
CA GLU A 256 -3.92 16.98 -1.62
C GLU A 256 -2.66 16.18 -1.20
N THR A 257 -1.49 16.52 -1.78
CA THR A 257 -0.20 15.83 -1.58
C THR A 257 0.19 15.63 -0.11
N SER A 258 -0.26 16.50 0.79
CA SER A 258 0.00 16.39 2.24
C SER A 258 -0.97 15.47 2.99
N SER A 259 -1.81 14.71 2.28
CA SER A 259 -2.77 13.76 2.85
C SER A 259 -2.51 12.33 2.35
N GLN A 260 -3.20 11.34 2.94
CA GLN A 260 -3.26 9.98 2.42
C GLN A 260 -4.32 9.80 1.32
N ARG A 261 -5.05 10.84 0.94
CA ARG A 261 -6.14 10.74 -0.05
C ARG A 261 -5.61 10.88 -1.47
N ILE A 262 -6.06 10.00 -2.37
CA ILE A 262 -5.90 10.18 -3.82
C ILE A 262 -7.21 10.72 -4.41
N VAL A 263 -7.11 11.80 -5.19
CA VAL A 263 -8.28 12.54 -5.66
C VAL A 263 -8.65 12.07 -7.07
N ASP A 264 -9.83 11.45 -7.22
CA ASP A 264 -10.48 11.30 -8.52
C ASP A 264 -10.99 12.67 -9.00
N VAL A 265 -10.52 13.10 -10.17
CA VAL A 265 -10.98 14.30 -10.88
C VAL A 265 -11.99 13.97 -11.98
N GLY A 266 -12.34 12.70 -12.13
CA GLY A 266 -13.42 12.20 -12.97
C GLY A 266 -14.82 12.46 -12.38
N PRO A 267 -15.88 12.04 -13.10
CA PRO A 267 -17.25 12.41 -12.79
C PRO A 267 -17.86 11.68 -11.58
N ASN A 268 -17.23 10.60 -11.11
CA ASN A 268 -17.83 9.70 -10.12
C ASN A 268 -17.28 9.87 -8.69
N GLY A 269 -16.26 10.71 -8.49
CA GLY A 269 -15.69 10.96 -7.16
C GLY A 269 -15.14 9.70 -6.49
N LEU A 270 -14.53 8.81 -7.27
CA LEU A 270 -13.94 7.54 -6.82
C LEU A 270 -12.58 7.76 -6.15
N HIS A 271 -12.58 8.62 -5.14
CA HIS A 271 -11.40 8.90 -4.33
C HIS A 271 -10.93 7.64 -3.59
N GLY A 272 -9.63 7.60 -3.30
CA GLY A 272 -9.02 6.48 -2.59
C GLY A 272 -8.14 6.94 -1.44
N GLU A 273 -7.58 5.97 -0.74
CA GLU A 273 -6.67 6.15 0.37
C GLU A 273 -5.38 5.38 0.13
N LEU A 274 -4.25 5.96 0.51
CA LEU A 274 -2.94 5.35 0.46
C LEU A 274 -2.72 4.51 1.72
N VAL A 275 -2.32 3.26 1.50
CA VAL A 275 -1.96 2.31 2.54
C VAL A 275 -0.43 2.21 2.61
N ASN A 276 0.11 2.09 3.83
CA ASN A 276 1.55 2.05 4.11
C ASN A 276 2.37 3.28 3.65
N ILE A 277 1.71 4.43 3.44
CA ILE A 277 2.32 5.76 3.21
C ILE A 277 3.48 5.75 2.18
N PRO A 278 3.19 5.51 0.91
CA PRO A 278 4.16 5.70 -0.15
C PRO A 278 4.60 7.16 -0.25
N ALA A 279 5.78 7.40 -0.82
CA ALA A 279 6.31 8.75 -0.98
C ALA A 279 5.50 9.55 -2.02
N ARG A 280 4.95 10.70 -1.62
CA ARG A 280 4.19 11.64 -2.46
C ARG A 280 5.01 12.86 -2.84
N GLY A 281 4.52 13.63 -3.82
CA GLY A 281 5.22 14.80 -4.35
C GLY A 281 6.49 14.38 -5.07
N MET A 282 6.44 13.24 -5.78
CA MET A 282 7.57 12.69 -6.51
C MET A 282 7.55 13.23 -7.94
N LYS A 283 8.75 13.49 -8.48
CA LYS A 283 8.92 13.93 -9.87
C LYS A 283 8.14 13.01 -10.82
N GLY A 284 7.22 13.61 -11.58
CA GLY A 284 6.47 12.95 -12.65
C GLY A 284 7.21 12.99 -13.98
N ALA A 285 6.58 12.45 -15.01
CA ALA A 285 7.14 12.34 -16.35
C ALA A 285 7.40 13.70 -17.03
N ARG A 286 6.67 14.76 -16.62
CA ARG A 286 6.83 16.12 -17.15
C ARG A 286 7.91 16.97 -16.46
N TRP A 287 8.55 16.46 -15.41
CA TRP A 287 9.49 17.25 -14.64
C TRP A 287 10.75 17.60 -15.46
N THR A 288 11.04 18.89 -15.59
CA THR A 288 12.17 19.42 -16.37
C THR A 288 13.37 19.84 -15.51
N GLY A 289 13.17 20.02 -14.20
CA GLY A 289 14.16 20.59 -13.29
C GLY A 289 14.13 22.10 -13.12
N GLU A 290 13.21 22.80 -13.81
CA GLU A 290 13.07 24.26 -13.70
C GLU A 290 12.51 24.72 -12.35
N GLU A 291 11.62 23.94 -11.74
CA GLU A 291 11.10 24.17 -10.40
C GLU A 291 11.39 22.94 -9.53
N MET A 292 11.99 23.19 -8.36
CA MET A 292 12.50 22.18 -7.44
C MET A 292 11.57 21.95 -6.23
N CYS A 293 10.57 22.83 -6.05
CA CYS A 293 9.58 22.76 -4.98
C CYS A 293 8.23 22.29 -5.55
N TRP A 294 7.79 21.11 -5.14
CA TRP A 294 6.50 20.54 -5.57
C TRP A 294 5.29 21.44 -5.28
N ARG A 295 5.38 22.33 -4.28
CA ARG A 295 4.29 23.27 -3.93
C ARG A 295 4.12 24.38 -4.97
N HIS A 296 5.16 24.69 -5.73
CA HIS A 296 5.12 25.76 -6.74
C HIS A 296 4.72 25.22 -8.12
N ALA A 297 5.08 23.97 -8.43
CA ALA A 297 4.73 23.28 -9.69
C ALA A 297 4.19 21.86 -9.41
N PRO A 298 3.04 21.71 -8.74
CA PRO A 298 2.50 20.40 -8.33
C PRO A 298 2.30 19.43 -9.50
N GLU A 299 1.99 19.94 -10.69
CA GLU A 299 1.84 19.19 -11.93
C GLU A 299 3.13 18.51 -12.42
N HIS A 300 4.31 18.95 -11.97
CA HIS A 300 5.59 18.27 -12.24
C HIS A 300 5.92 17.21 -11.20
N TYR A 301 5.15 17.14 -10.11
CA TYR A 301 5.36 16.25 -8.97
C TYR A 301 4.12 15.36 -8.72
N ALA A 302 3.44 15.01 -9.80
CA ALA A 302 2.18 14.24 -9.82
C ALA A 302 2.39 12.71 -9.73
N ALA A 303 3.57 12.24 -9.34
CA ALA A 303 3.82 10.82 -9.14
C ALA A 303 3.83 10.44 -7.66
N ILE A 304 3.48 9.18 -7.38
CA ILE A 304 3.65 8.54 -6.09
C ILE A 304 4.62 7.36 -6.28
N HIS A 305 5.60 7.22 -5.39
CA HIS A 305 6.58 6.13 -5.41
C HIS A 305 6.16 5.04 -4.43
N PHE A 306 5.86 3.86 -4.96
CA PHE A 306 5.42 2.68 -4.22
C PHE A 306 6.58 1.68 -4.08
N HIS A 307 6.58 0.96 -2.96
CA HIS A 307 7.51 -0.12 -2.66
C HIS A 307 6.77 -1.30 -2.05
N ASP A 308 7.27 -2.52 -2.28
CA ASP A 308 6.68 -3.75 -1.73
C ASP A 308 7.02 -4.00 -0.24
N ASP A 309 7.94 -3.22 0.32
CA ASP A 309 8.42 -3.29 1.69
C ASP A 309 8.00 -2.10 2.56
N ASP A 310 7.30 -1.11 1.98
CA ASP A 310 6.73 0.01 2.74
C ASP A 310 5.80 -0.49 3.86
N LEU A 311 5.94 0.09 5.05
CA LEU A 311 5.14 -0.23 6.23
C LEU A 311 4.90 1.03 7.06
N TYR A 312 3.62 1.34 7.30
CA TYR A 312 3.25 2.40 8.24
C TYR A 312 2.72 1.86 9.56
N ASP A 313 1.79 0.91 9.49
CA ASP A 313 1.21 0.23 10.65
C ASP A 313 1.11 -1.26 10.35
N CYS A 314 1.51 -2.11 11.30
CA CYS A 314 1.35 -3.56 11.17
C CYS A 314 -0.13 -3.97 11.14
N GLY A 315 -1.06 -3.10 11.58
CA GLY A 315 -2.50 -3.35 11.55
C GLY A 315 -2.93 -4.50 12.46
N TRP A 316 -2.13 -4.82 13.48
CA TRP A 316 -2.40 -5.92 14.39
C TRP A 316 -3.59 -5.61 15.30
N GLU A 317 -4.37 -6.64 15.63
CA GLU A 317 -5.38 -6.59 16.65
C GLU A 317 -4.75 -6.31 18.01
N THR A 318 -5.46 -5.51 18.82
CA THR A 318 -5.03 -5.21 20.19
C THR A 318 -5.20 -6.43 21.08
N ASP A 319 -4.18 -6.72 21.88
CA ASP A 319 -4.18 -7.83 22.83
C ASP A 319 -4.60 -7.34 24.22
N PHE A 320 -4.10 -6.17 24.63
CA PHE A 320 -4.47 -5.54 25.88
C PHE A 320 -4.25 -4.02 25.86
N THR A 321 -4.85 -3.35 26.85
CA THR A 321 -4.74 -1.90 27.03
C THR A 321 -4.32 -1.56 28.44
N PHE A 322 -3.64 -0.43 28.61
CA PHE A 322 -3.30 0.12 29.90
C PHE A 322 -3.91 1.52 30.05
N GLN A 323 -4.82 1.68 31.00
CA GLN A 323 -5.25 3.00 31.44
C GLN A 323 -4.27 3.51 32.48
N VAL A 324 -3.60 4.62 32.18
CA VAL A 324 -2.56 5.17 33.03
C VAL A 324 -3.17 5.74 34.31
N PRO A 325 -2.79 5.26 35.52
CA PRO A 325 -3.26 5.82 36.78
C PRO A 325 -2.92 7.32 36.90
N ALA A 326 -3.79 8.08 37.57
CA ALA A 326 -3.64 9.53 37.71
C ALA A 326 -2.35 9.93 38.48
N ASP A 327 -1.88 9.04 39.35
CA ASP A 327 -0.73 9.20 40.24
C ASP A 327 0.54 8.50 39.72
N LEU A 328 0.47 7.81 38.58
CA LEU A 328 1.66 7.18 38.00
C LEU A 328 2.66 8.25 37.58
N ARG A 329 3.88 8.15 38.11
CA ARG A 329 4.94 9.13 37.86
C ARG A 329 5.29 9.18 36.38
N SER A 330 5.56 10.38 35.87
CA SER A 330 6.18 10.57 34.56
C SER A 330 7.50 9.79 34.46
N GLY A 331 7.78 9.19 33.30
CA GLY A 331 9.00 8.42 33.09
C GLY A 331 8.92 7.44 31.93
N VAL A 332 9.95 6.60 31.82
CA VAL A 332 10.06 5.53 30.83
C VAL A 332 9.50 4.24 31.43
N TYR A 333 8.55 3.64 30.74
CA TYR A 333 7.91 2.38 31.11
C TYR A 333 7.96 1.42 29.95
N ALA A 334 7.71 0.14 30.23
CA ALA A 334 7.52 -0.84 29.18
C ALA A 334 6.54 -1.94 29.60
N ALA A 335 5.81 -2.48 28.62
CA ALA A 335 5.20 -3.79 28.77
C ALA A 335 6.27 -4.84 28.48
N ARG A 336 6.70 -5.56 29.52
CA ARG A 336 7.63 -6.68 29.40
C ARG A 336 6.83 -7.94 29.09
N LEU A 337 7.18 -8.59 27.99
CA LEU A 337 6.59 -9.83 27.51
C LEU A 337 7.53 -10.99 27.80
N SER A 338 6.98 -12.16 28.12
CA SER A 338 7.78 -13.38 28.25
C SER A 338 7.01 -14.64 27.86
N CYS A 339 7.65 -15.55 27.14
CA CYS A 339 7.11 -16.86 26.79
C CYS A 339 8.25 -17.81 26.39
N GLY A 340 8.23 -19.06 26.86
CA GLY A 340 9.20 -20.08 26.43
C GLY A 340 10.68 -19.70 26.61
N GLY A 341 11.00 -18.92 27.66
CA GLY A 341 12.36 -18.42 27.92
C GLY A 341 12.80 -17.25 27.04
N VAL A 342 11.94 -16.77 26.13
CA VAL A 342 12.15 -15.54 25.36
C VAL A 342 11.44 -14.38 26.07
N GLU A 343 12.11 -13.23 26.11
CA GLU A 343 11.52 -11.97 26.56
C GLU A 343 11.58 -10.91 25.46
N ASP A 344 10.57 -10.06 25.42
CA ASP A 344 10.58 -8.81 24.62
C ASP A 344 10.06 -7.65 25.48
N MET A 345 10.31 -6.42 25.05
CA MET A 345 9.95 -5.22 25.78
C MET A 345 9.36 -4.18 24.83
N ILE A 346 8.13 -3.74 25.13
CA ILE A 346 7.45 -2.68 24.38
C ILE A 346 7.53 -1.36 25.17
N PRO A 347 8.49 -0.46 24.88
CA PRO A 347 8.66 0.78 25.63
C PRO A 347 7.59 1.83 25.28
N PHE A 348 7.26 2.66 26.27
CA PHE A 348 6.43 3.85 26.12
C PHE A 348 6.74 4.89 27.22
N PHE A 349 6.28 6.12 27.01
CA PHE A 349 6.54 7.24 27.92
C PHE A 349 5.27 7.69 28.62
N VAL A 350 5.29 7.71 29.95
CA VAL A 350 4.26 8.39 30.73
C VAL A 350 4.68 9.84 30.88
N ARG A 351 3.83 10.76 30.43
CA ARG A 351 4.05 12.21 30.54
C ARG A 351 3.51 12.74 31.87
N PRO A 352 3.98 13.90 32.36
CA PRO A 352 3.30 14.56 33.46
C PRO A 352 1.92 15.08 33.03
N PRO A 353 1.01 15.40 33.97
CA PRO A 353 -0.21 16.12 33.66
C PRO A 353 0.10 17.43 32.91
N ARG A 354 -0.75 17.80 31.94
CA ARG A 354 -0.56 19.02 31.15
C ARG A 354 -0.40 20.24 32.07
N GLY A 355 0.64 21.02 31.84
CA GLY A 355 0.94 22.24 32.60
C GLY A 355 1.47 22.00 34.02
N ARG A 356 1.74 20.76 34.44
CA ARG A 356 2.27 20.42 35.76
C ARG A 356 3.56 19.62 35.64
N PRO A 357 4.69 20.25 35.26
CA PRO A 357 5.96 19.53 35.11
C PRO A 357 6.32 18.81 36.41
N GLN A 358 6.74 17.56 36.29
CA GLN A 358 7.28 16.77 37.39
C GLN A 358 8.74 16.48 37.06
N SER A 359 9.66 16.76 38.00
CA SER A 359 11.03 16.28 37.86
C SER A 359 11.05 14.75 37.96
N THR A 360 11.74 14.09 37.02
CA THR A 360 11.85 12.63 36.93
C THR A 360 12.63 11.98 38.05
#